data_AF-A0A6L7WRG0-F1
#
_entry.id   AF-A0A6L7WRG0-F1
#
_cell.length_a   1.000
_cell.length_b   1.000
_cell.length_c   1.000
_cell.angle_alpha   90.00
_cell.angle_beta   90.00
_cell.angle_gamma   90.00
#
_symmetry.space_group_name_H-M   'P 1'
#
loop_
_entity.id
_entity.type
_entity.pdbx_description
1 polymer ?
#
loop_
_entity_poly.entity_id
_entity_poly.type
_entity_poly.pdbx_seq_one_letter_code
_entity_poly.pdbx_strand_id
1 'polypeptide(L)'
;MTTHSDYLIKELNNLIMLSRSFRNKSKVTRKLKYARDDYIVPERIRAYVAANGGIAKCEIDKLGIDMPNFDETINEINDVANELAIRVSEDSTD
;
A
#
# COMPACT_ATOMS: atom_id res chain seq x y z
N MET A 1 14.04 -2.53 3.66
CA MET A 1 13.32 -3.05 2.48
C MET A 1 12.77 -1.85 1.73
N THR A 2 13.01 -1.76 0.43
CA THR A 2 12.39 -0.77 -0.47
C THR A 2 11.47 -1.52 -1.41
N THR A 3 10.32 -0.93 -1.75
CA THR A 3 9.34 -1.59 -2.63
C THR A 3 8.50 -0.55 -3.37
N HIS A 4 8.03 -0.92 -4.56
CA HIS A 4 6.98 -0.23 -5.30
C HIS A 4 5.69 -1.07 -5.35
N SER A 5 5.57 -2.10 -4.49
CA SER A 5 4.43 -3.01 -4.49
C SER A 5 3.31 -2.50 -3.58
N ASP A 6 2.22 -2.07 -4.20
CA ASP A 6 0.98 -1.69 -3.51
C ASP A 6 0.39 -2.79 -2.67
N TYR A 7 0.48 -4.02 -3.16
CA TYR A 7 0.03 -5.18 -2.42
C TYR A 7 0.75 -5.31 -1.07
N LEU A 8 2.08 -5.10 -1.06
CA LEU A 8 2.86 -5.22 0.17
C LEU A 8 2.50 -4.12 1.17
N ILE A 9 2.32 -2.89 0.71
CA ILE A 9 1.92 -1.77 1.59
C ILE A 9 0.52 -2.00 2.16
N LYS A 10 -0.44 -2.43 1.33
CA LYS A 10 -1.80 -2.78 1.78
C LYS A 10 -1.79 -3.91 2.81
N GLU A 11 -0.93 -4.92 2.62
CA GLU A 11 -0.83 -6.01 3.57
C GLU A 11 -0.19 -5.59 4.89
N LEU A 12 0.83 -4.72 4.86
CA LEU A 12 1.37 -4.12 6.08
C LEU A 12 0.31 -3.31 6.83
N ASN A 13 -0.53 -2.56 6.12
CA ASN A 13 -1.63 -1.82 6.71
C ASN A 13 -2.68 -2.76 7.35
N ASN A 14 -3.00 -3.89 6.71
CA ASN A 14 -3.84 -4.94 7.30
C ASN A 14 -3.26 -5.45 8.62
N LEU A 15 -1.97 -5.80 8.65
CA LEU A 15 -1.28 -6.27 9.85
C LEU A 15 -1.23 -5.21 10.96
N ILE A 16 -1.07 -3.94 10.60
CA ILE A 16 -1.15 -2.80 11.54
C ILE A 16 -2.52 -2.73 12.18
N MET A 17 -3.59 -2.77 11.37
CA MET A 17 -4.97 -2.76 11.88
C MET A 17 -5.25 -3.99 12.77
N LEU A 18 -4.70 -5.15 12.42
CA LEU A 18 -4.80 -6.37 13.22
C LEU A 18 -4.09 -6.29 14.57
N SER A 19 -3.18 -5.35 14.79
CA SER A 19 -2.58 -5.14 16.13
C SER A 19 -3.58 -4.58 17.14
N ARG A 20 -4.69 -3.99 16.69
CA ARG A 20 -5.63 -3.25 17.53
C ARG A 20 -6.72 -4.13 18.13
N SER A 21 -7.31 -3.67 19.23
CA SER A 21 -8.46 -4.32 19.86
C SER A 21 -9.75 -3.86 19.21
N PHE A 22 -10.55 -4.80 18.70
CA PHE A 22 -11.87 -4.52 18.12
C PHE A 22 -12.84 -5.67 18.38
N ARG A 23 -14.13 -5.36 18.30
CA ARG A 23 -15.21 -6.32 18.61
C ARG A 23 -15.11 -7.54 17.70
N ASN A 24 -15.29 -8.73 18.28
CA ASN A 24 -15.27 -10.01 17.57
C ASN A 24 -13.93 -10.32 16.84
N LYS A 25 -12.80 -9.76 17.28
CA LYS A 25 -11.48 -9.93 16.63
C LYS A 25 -11.16 -11.36 16.21
N SER A 26 -11.27 -12.34 17.12
CA SER A 26 -11.02 -13.76 16.83
C SER A 26 -11.92 -14.36 15.72
N LYS A 27 -13.18 -13.91 15.62
CA LYS A 27 -14.09 -14.35 14.57
C LYS A 27 -13.73 -13.70 13.22
N VAL A 28 -13.34 -12.43 13.24
CA VAL A 28 -12.96 -11.66 12.04
C VAL A 28 -11.63 -12.16 11.49
N THR A 29 -10.59 -12.33 12.32
CA THR A 29 -9.28 -12.84 11.88
C THR A 29 -9.40 -14.21 11.23
N ARG A 30 -10.17 -15.13 11.85
CA ARG A 30 -10.44 -16.45 11.27
C ARG A 30 -11.17 -16.37 9.93
N LYS A 31 -12.17 -15.47 9.79
CA LYS A 31 -12.88 -15.25 8.52
C LYS A 31 -11.94 -14.72 7.43
N LEU A 32 -11.03 -13.84 7.80
CA LEU A 32 -10.05 -13.21 6.91
C LEU A 32 -8.78 -14.06 6.71
N LYS A 33 -8.73 -15.27 7.28
CA LYS A 33 -7.61 -16.22 7.19
C LYS A 33 -6.28 -15.72 7.79
N TYR A 34 -6.34 -14.82 8.76
CA TYR A 34 -5.19 -14.39 9.56
C TYR A 34 -5.02 -15.25 10.81
N ALA A 35 -3.77 -15.55 11.15
CA ALA A 35 -3.40 -16.14 12.43
C ALA A 35 -3.53 -15.12 13.56
N ARG A 36 -3.47 -15.60 14.81
CA ARG A 36 -3.59 -14.73 16.00
C ARG A 36 -2.39 -13.79 16.13
N ASP A 37 -1.23 -14.23 15.65
CA ASP A 37 0.04 -13.53 15.76
C ASP A 37 0.39 -12.74 14.50
N ASP A 38 -0.49 -12.73 13.49
CA ASP A 38 -0.36 -11.94 12.26
C ASP A 38 -0.77 -10.49 12.55
N TYR A 39 0.13 -9.75 13.21
CA TYR A 39 -0.04 -8.32 13.42
C TYR A 39 1.30 -7.60 13.51
N ILE A 40 1.27 -6.31 13.19
CA ILE A 40 2.43 -5.43 13.33
C ILE A 40 2.06 -4.30 14.27
N VAL A 41 2.84 -4.14 15.33
CA VAL A 41 2.71 -3.02 16.27
C VAL A 41 3.34 -1.79 15.60
N PRO A 42 2.57 -0.72 15.28
CA PRO A 42 3.05 0.49 14.61
C PRO A 42 4.31 1.10 15.24
N GLU A 43 4.39 1.04 16.57
CA GLU A 43 5.49 1.59 17.35
C GLU A 43 6.81 0.82 17.13
N ARG A 44 6.76 -0.37 16.51
CA ARG A 44 7.92 -1.21 16.17
C ARG A 44 8.41 -1.04 14.73
N ILE A 45 7.74 -0.22 13.93
CA ILE A 45 8.10 0.02 12.53
C ILE A 45 8.31 1.50 12.25
N ARG A 46 9.07 1.78 11.19
CA ARG A 46 9.25 3.13 10.64
C ARG A 46 9.17 3.02 9.12
N ALA A 47 8.41 3.90 8.50
CA ALA A 47 8.22 3.97 7.07
C ALA A 47 8.82 5.27 6.53
N TYR A 48 9.38 5.19 5.33
CA TYR A 48 10.02 6.30 4.65
C TYR A 48 9.74 6.20 3.16
N VAL A 49 9.53 7.33 2.51
CA VAL A 49 9.34 7.47 1.07
C VAL A 49 10.49 8.25 0.47
N ALA A 50 10.99 7.80 -0.68
CA ALA A 50 11.94 8.57 -1.47
C ALA A 50 11.16 9.56 -2.33
N ALA A 51 11.27 10.85 -2.04
CA ALA A 51 10.57 11.91 -2.75
C ALA A 51 11.47 13.14 -2.87
N ASN A 52 11.36 13.88 -3.98
CA ASN A 52 12.08 15.14 -4.22
C ASN A 52 13.60 15.06 -4.02
N GLY A 53 14.23 13.94 -4.41
CA GLY A 53 15.67 13.73 -4.27
C GLY A 53 16.15 13.47 -2.83
N GLY A 54 15.22 13.26 -1.89
CA GLY A 54 15.50 12.95 -0.49
C GLY A 54 14.64 11.81 0.05
N ILE A 55 14.71 11.61 1.36
CA ILE A 55 13.90 10.62 2.08
C ILE A 55 13.02 11.38 3.07
N ALA A 56 11.70 11.22 2.94
CA ALA A 56 10.72 11.75 3.88
C ALA A 56 10.20 10.62 4.78
N LYS A 57 9.97 10.91 6.06
CA LYS A 57 9.37 9.95 6.99
C LYS A 57 7.86 9.93 6.80
N CYS A 58 7.27 8.75 6.65
CA CYS A 58 5.83 8.58 6.57
C CYS A 58 5.22 8.53 7.98
N GLU A 59 4.01 9.05 8.12
CA GLU A 59 3.24 8.86 9.34
C GLU A 59 2.65 7.44 9.38
N ILE A 60 2.55 6.87 10.58
CA ILE A 60 1.94 5.56 10.78
C ILE A 60 0.89 5.73 11.86
N ASP A 61 -0.36 5.49 11.48
CA ASP A 61 -1.51 5.66 12.33
C ASP A 61 -2.19 4.31 12.65
N LYS A 62 -3.45 4.35 13.06
CA LYS A 62 -4.22 3.15 13.41
C LYS A 62 -4.69 2.37 12.18
N LEU A 63 -4.76 3.01 11.02
CA LEU A 63 -5.22 2.44 9.75
C LEU A 63 -4.05 1.92 8.92
N GLY A 64 -2.85 2.48 9.09
CA GLY A 64 -1.66 1.97 8.43
C GLY A 64 -0.57 3.02 8.27
N ILE A 65 0.28 2.81 7.28
CA ILE A 65 1.28 3.76 6.80
C ILE A 65 0.56 4.75 5.88
N ASP A 66 0.59 6.03 6.24
CA ASP A 66 0.14 7.12 5.37
C ASP A 66 1.30 7.51 4.47
N MET A 67 1.23 7.10 3.20
CA MET A 67 2.29 7.32 2.23
C MET A 67 1.85 8.40 1.25
N PRO A 68 2.30 9.66 1.43
CA PRO A 68 2.08 10.69 0.43
C PRO A 68 2.71 10.23 -0.89
N ASN A 69 1.98 10.45 -1.99
CA ASN A 69 2.32 10.11 -3.39
C ASN A 69 2.04 8.67 -3.83
N PHE A 70 1.39 7.84 -3.01
CA PHE A 70 1.03 6.48 -3.44
C PHE A 70 0.02 6.47 -4.58
N ASP A 71 -1.07 7.22 -4.41
CA ASP A 71 -2.12 7.32 -5.43
C ASP A 71 -1.62 8.09 -6.66
N GLU A 72 -0.75 9.09 -6.48
CA GLU A 72 -0.15 9.86 -7.58
C GLU A 72 0.72 8.97 -8.47
N THR A 73 1.55 8.11 -7.89
CA THR A 73 2.39 7.18 -8.66
C THR A 73 1.56 6.20 -9.48
N ILE A 74 0.44 5.71 -8.91
CA ILE A 74 -0.49 4.83 -9.63
C ILE A 74 -1.13 5.57 -10.80
N ASN A 75 -1.55 6.82 -10.59
CA ASN A 75 -2.12 7.64 -11.64
C ASN A 75 -1.11 7.90 -12.75
N GLU A 76 0.14 8.23 -12.43
CA GLU A 76 1.20 8.42 -13.42
C GLU A 76 1.44 7.15 -14.27
N ILE A 77 1.50 5.98 -13.64
CA ILE A 77 1.67 4.71 -14.36
C ILE A 77 0.48 4.44 -15.28
N ASN A 78 -0.75 4.68 -14.81
CA ASN A 78 -1.96 4.50 -15.61
C ASN A 78 -2.02 5.50 -16.77
N ASP A 79 -1.59 6.75 -16.57
CA ASP A 79 -1.55 7.76 -17.61
C ASP A 79 -0.58 7.37 -18.72
N VAL A 80 0.63 6.90 -18.36
CA VAL A 80 1.60 6.38 -19.32
C VAL A 80 1.03 5.16 -20.08
N ALA A 81 0.39 4.23 -19.37
CA ALA A 81 -0.17 3.03 -19.99
C ALA A 81 -1.32 3.37 -20.97
N ASN A 82 -2.22 4.28 -20.59
CA ASN A 82 -3.30 4.76 -21.45
C ASN A 82 -2.77 5.40 -22.73
N GLU A 83 -1.78 6.27 -22.57
CA GLU A 83 -1.15 6.99 -23.68
C GLU A 83 -0.48 6.02 -24.67
N LEU A 84 0.18 4.99 -24.17
CA LEU A 84 0.75 3.92 -25.00
C LEU A 84 -0.34 3.08 -25.68
N ALA A 85 -1.41 2.75 -24.97
CA ALA A 85 -2.51 1.95 -25.50
C ALA A 85 -3.25 2.65 -26.65
N ILE A 86 -3.45 3.98 -26.55
CA ILE A 86 -4.02 4.79 -27.63
C ILE A 86 -3.16 4.68 -28.88
N ARG A 87 -1.85 4.97 -28.77
CA ARG A 87 -0.93 4.93 -29.92
C ARG A 87 -0.84 3.56 -30.59
N VAL A 88 -0.77 2.49 -29.79
CA VAL A 88 -0.75 1.11 -30.33
C VAL A 88 -2.04 0.79 -31.08
N SER A 89 -3.18 1.28 -30.59
CA SER A 89 -4.49 1.04 -31.22
C SER A 89 -4.65 1.85 -32.51
N GLU A 90 -4.10 3.06 -32.58
CA GLU A 90 -4.06 3.89 -33.79
C GLU A 90 -3.17 3.26 -34.88
N ASP A 91 -1.98 2.76 -34.52
CA ASP A 91 -1.06 2.07 -35.43
C ASP A 91 -1.59 0.72 -35.96
N SER A 92 -2.63 0.16 -35.34
CA SER A 92 -3.25 -1.12 -35.73
C SER A 92 -4.34 -0.98 -36.80
N THR A 93 -4.63 0.24 -37.27
CA THR A 93 -5.76 0.53 -38.19
C THR A 93 -5.33 0.77 -39.64
N ASP A 94 -4.06 0.55 -40.00
CA ASP A 94 -3.56 0.54 -41.39
C ASP A 94 -3.37 -0.89 -41.95
#